data_AF-A0A359HKN5-F1
#
_entry.id   AF-A0A359HKN5-F1
#
_cell.length_a   1.000
_cell.length_b   1.000
_cell.length_c   1.000
_cell.angle_alpha   90.00
_cell.angle_beta   90.00
_cell.angle_gamma   90.00
#
_symmetry.space_group_name_H-M   'P 1'
#
loop_
_entity.id
_entity.type
_entity.pdbx_description
1 polymer ?
#
loop_
_entity_poly.entity_id
_entity_poly.type
_entity_poly.pdbx_seq_one_letter_code
_entity_poly.pdbx_strand_id
1 'polypeptide(L)'
;MKMNHLTFDDLMAYIARTLDDAQRESIDAHLSHCPACRASLAEQELRQRQISNELRAVLNAADLPQQMSFAAIAPRLQTRKPRANFWPRLGTSAPLVFSLLGLILTVLGFWQMYAVKAVVAPAHKIGVYPTLACFFFMLASVEQFDQSLVVRPRFRITAIVAGLLWLGSAFIGLLNLIVIRDLAIMAAVAMGWGVKGATPLAMIAVYLGAIFYIGLIIGGGEYHYRNFGQPGSWKLFSITIVGQLFILILPYLIL
;
A
#
# COMPACT_ATOMS: atom_id res chain seq x y z
N MET A 1 -56.92 24.84 3.98
CA MET A 1 -55.98 23.86 3.39
C MET A 1 -55.44 23.01 4.54
N LYS A 2 -55.66 21.69 4.57
CA LYS A 2 -55.19 20.82 5.67
C LYS A 2 -53.66 20.84 5.70
N MET A 3 -53.06 21.53 6.67
CA MET A 3 -51.62 21.48 6.90
C MET A 3 -51.31 20.16 7.59
N ASN A 4 -50.85 19.17 6.83
CA ASN A 4 -50.33 17.94 7.43
C ASN A 4 -49.08 18.31 8.24
N HIS A 5 -49.12 18.06 9.54
CA HIS A 5 -47.99 18.25 10.44
C HIS A 5 -46.94 17.15 10.24
N LEU A 6 -45.68 17.47 10.53
CA LEU A 6 -44.59 16.49 10.55
C LEU A 6 -44.87 15.39 11.57
N THR A 7 -44.51 14.15 11.23
CA THR A 7 -44.68 13.01 12.13
C THR A 7 -43.57 12.99 13.20
N PHE A 8 -43.76 12.19 14.24
CA PHE A 8 -42.75 11.97 15.26
C PHE A 8 -41.43 11.44 14.66
N ASP A 9 -41.52 10.50 13.71
CA ASP A 9 -40.37 9.88 13.06
C ASP A 9 -39.60 10.88 12.19
N ASP A 10 -40.30 11.77 11.48
CA ASP A 10 -39.67 12.83 10.68
C ASP A 10 -38.83 13.78 11.55
N LEU A 11 -39.40 14.20 12.70
CA LEU A 11 -38.71 15.07 13.64
C LEU A 11 -37.52 14.36 14.31
N MET A 12 -37.65 13.09 14.67
CA MET A 12 -36.54 12.30 15.23
C MET A 12 -35.41 12.08 14.21
N ALA A 13 -35.74 11.78 12.96
CA ALA A 13 -34.76 11.63 11.88
C ALA A 13 -34.05 12.97 11.59
N TYR A 14 -34.78 14.08 11.67
CA TYR A 14 -34.21 15.42 11.57
C TYR A 14 -33.21 15.72 12.70
N ILE A 15 -33.56 15.43 13.96
CA ILE A 15 -32.65 15.65 15.10
C ILE A 15 -31.44 14.69 15.05
N ALA A 16 -31.65 13.43 14.67
CA ALA A 16 -30.59 12.42 14.54
C ALA A 16 -29.67 12.62 13.32
N ARG A 17 -29.98 13.59 12.44
CA ARG A 17 -29.25 13.88 11.19
C ARG A 17 -29.15 12.67 10.24
N THR A 18 -30.22 11.89 10.16
CA THR A 18 -30.28 10.70 9.29
C THR A 18 -31.01 10.94 7.96
N LEU A 19 -31.51 12.16 7.75
CA LEU A 19 -32.18 12.58 6.51
C LEU A 19 -31.15 12.99 5.45
N ASP A 20 -31.53 12.82 4.18
CA ASP A 20 -30.78 13.41 3.06
C ASP A 20 -31.02 14.93 2.94
N ASP A 21 -30.22 15.60 2.10
CA ASP A 21 -30.26 17.06 1.96
C ASP A 21 -31.62 17.58 1.44
N ALA A 22 -32.29 16.84 0.55
CA ALA A 22 -33.56 17.24 -0.02
C ALA A 22 -34.71 17.12 0.99
N GLN A 23 -34.71 16.05 1.78
CA GLN A 23 -35.65 15.84 2.88
C GLN A 23 -35.47 16.90 3.98
N ARG A 24 -34.23 17.24 4.29
CA ARG A 24 -33.91 18.25 5.30
C ARG A 24 -34.39 19.64 4.88
N GLU A 25 -34.14 20.04 3.63
CA GLU A 25 -34.61 21.32 3.09
C GLU A 25 -36.14 21.42 3.12
N SER A 26 -36.85 20.34 2.79
CA SER A 26 -38.31 20.26 2.87
C SER A 26 -38.84 20.44 4.30
N ILE A 27 -38.20 19.80 5.28
CA ILE A 27 -38.56 19.94 6.70
C ILE A 27 -38.24 21.35 7.22
N ASP A 28 -37.10 21.93 6.86
CA ASP A 28 -36.73 23.30 7.23
C ASP A 28 -37.75 24.32 6.70
N ALA A 29 -38.20 24.14 5.44
CA ALA A 29 -39.26 24.94 4.85
C ALA A 29 -40.58 24.82 5.62
N HIS A 30 -40.95 23.62 6.07
CA HIS A 30 -42.15 23.41 6.90
C HIS A 30 -42.01 24.08 8.29
N LEU A 31 -40.88 23.91 8.96
CA LEU A 31 -40.62 24.44 10.29
C LEU A 31 -40.62 25.98 10.30
N SER A 32 -40.20 26.63 9.23
CA SER A 32 -40.26 28.10 9.13
C SER A 32 -41.70 28.65 9.13
N HIS A 33 -42.68 27.88 8.64
CA HIS A 33 -44.07 28.32 8.50
C HIS A 33 -45.01 27.73 9.57
N CYS A 34 -44.67 26.61 10.21
CA CYS A 34 -45.53 25.93 11.18
C CYS A 34 -45.05 26.12 12.63
N PRO A 35 -45.70 26.96 13.46
CA PRO A 35 -45.33 27.14 14.86
C PRO A 35 -45.58 25.88 15.72
N ALA A 36 -46.59 25.07 15.38
CA ALA A 36 -46.90 23.84 16.11
C ALA A 36 -45.76 22.80 15.98
N CYS A 37 -45.27 22.56 14.76
CA CYS A 37 -44.15 21.62 14.55
C CYS A 37 -42.84 22.13 15.15
N ARG A 38 -42.62 23.46 15.21
CA ARG A 38 -41.47 24.03 15.96
C ARG A 38 -41.55 23.76 17.46
N ALA A 39 -42.74 23.88 18.04
CA ALA A 39 -42.94 23.56 19.45
C ALA A 39 -42.70 22.06 19.71
N SER A 40 -43.21 21.17 18.86
CA SER A 40 -42.97 19.73 18.96
C SER A 40 -41.50 19.35 18.80
N LEU A 41 -40.77 19.99 17.88
CA LEU A 41 -39.33 19.81 17.72
C LEU A 41 -38.56 20.21 19.00
N ALA A 42 -38.88 21.37 19.57
CA ALA A 42 -38.25 21.84 20.80
C ALA A 42 -38.51 20.90 21.99
N GLU A 43 -39.70 20.32 22.09
CA GLU A 43 -40.03 19.33 23.11
C GLU A 43 -39.20 18.04 22.96
N GLN A 44 -39.05 17.54 21.73
CA GLN A 44 -38.25 16.35 21.45
C GLN A 44 -36.76 16.59 21.71
N GLU A 45 -36.21 17.74 21.30
CA GLU A 45 -34.82 18.09 21.59
C GLU A 45 -34.57 18.17 23.09
N LEU A 46 -35.50 18.73 23.86
CA LEU A 46 -35.39 18.80 25.31
C LEU A 46 -35.35 17.40 25.93
N ARG A 47 -36.23 16.50 25.48
CA ARG A 47 -36.27 15.11 25.93
C ARG A 47 -34.97 14.37 25.61
N GLN A 48 -34.42 14.54 24.41
CA GLN A 48 -33.15 13.92 24.04
C GLN A 48 -31.98 14.45 24.88
N ARG A 49 -31.95 15.76 25.16
CA ARG A 49 -30.93 16.35 26.03
C ARG A 49 -31.03 15.79 27.45
N GLN A 50 -32.24 15.60 27.98
CA GLN A 50 -32.46 14.98 29.29
C GLN A 50 -31.90 13.55 29.33
N ILE A 51 -32.27 12.70 28.37
CA ILE A 51 -31.77 11.32 28.28
C ILE A 51 -30.24 11.29 28.17
N SER A 52 -29.66 12.15 27.32
CA SER A 52 -28.21 12.21 27.14
C SER A 52 -27.48 12.64 28.42
N ASN A 53 -28.03 13.61 29.14
CA ASN A 53 -27.45 14.09 30.39
C ASN A 53 -27.59 13.06 31.51
N GLU A 54 -28.73 12.38 31.61
CA GLU A 54 -28.95 11.31 32.57
C GLU A 54 -28.01 10.14 32.30
N LEU A 55 -27.88 9.69 31.05
CA LEU A 55 -26.95 8.63 30.68
C LEU A 55 -25.50 9.03 30.99
N ARG A 56 -25.09 10.27 30.70
CA ARG A 56 -23.76 10.78 31.08
C ARG A 56 -23.57 10.81 32.58
N ALA A 57 -24.59 11.21 33.35
CA ALA A 57 -24.52 11.20 34.81
C ALA A 57 -24.35 9.78 35.34
N VAL A 58 -25.10 8.81 34.82
CA VAL A 58 -24.96 7.39 35.17
C VAL A 58 -23.58 6.85 34.80
N LEU A 59 -23.08 7.16 33.60
CA LEU A 59 -21.74 6.74 33.16
C LEU A 59 -20.62 7.38 34.00
N ASN A 60 -20.75 8.65 34.37
CA ASN A 60 -19.77 9.35 35.18
C ASN A 60 -19.80 8.91 36.65
N ALA A 61 -20.99 8.53 37.16
CA ALA A 61 -21.15 7.98 38.50
C ALA A 61 -20.77 6.49 38.57
N ALA A 62 -20.69 5.81 37.43
CA ALA A 62 -20.21 4.44 37.35
C ALA A 62 -18.69 4.41 37.53
N ASP A 63 -18.24 4.21 38.76
CA ASP A 63 -16.86 3.83 39.02
C ASP A 63 -16.59 2.44 38.43
N LEU A 64 -15.61 2.37 37.51
CA LEU A 64 -15.14 1.09 37.01
C LEU A 64 -14.59 0.27 38.18
N PRO A 65 -15.02 -0.98 38.38
CA PRO A 65 -14.52 -1.81 39.47
C PRO A 65 -12.99 -1.91 39.40
N GLN A 66 -12.29 -1.76 40.52
CA GLN A 66 -10.83 -1.81 40.61
C GLN A 66 -10.22 -3.11 40.02
N GLN A 67 -11.03 -4.16 39.97
CA GLN A 67 -10.77 -5.47 39.34
C GLN A 67 -10.77 -5.47 37.79
N MET A 68 -11.26 -4.40 37.15
CA MET A 68 -11.11 -4.16 35.71
C MET A 68 -9.97 -3.18 35.39
N SER A 69 -9.07 -2.93 36.34
CA SER A 69 -7.84 -2.21 36.04
C SER A 69 -6.95 -3.06 35.12
N PHE A 70 -6.19 -2.39 34.25
CA PHE A 70 -5.22 -3.08 33.39
C PHE A 70 -4.25 -3.92 34.23
N ALA A 71 -3.90 -3.48 35.44
CA ALA A 71 -3.07 -4.24 36.38
C ALA A 71 -3.74 -5.55 36.86
N ALA A 72 -5.06 -5.56 37.08
CA ALA A 72 -5.81 -6.76 37.48
C ALA A 72 -6.02 -7.74 36.31
N ILE A 73 -6.09 -7.24 35.07
CA ILE A 73 -6.28 -8.05 33.85
C ILE A 73 -4.92 -8.54 33.29
N ALA A 74 -3.85 -7.76 33.42
CA ALA A 74 -2.50 -8.06 32.95
C ALA A 74 -1.99 -9.47 33.30
N PRO A 75 -2.16 -10.01 34.53
CA PRO A 75 -1.72 -11.37 34.83
C PRO A 75 -2.54 -12.44 34.09
N ARG A 76 -3.81 -12.19 33.75
CA ARG A 76 -4.63 -13.09 32.92
C ARG A 76 -4.29 -12.99 31.44
N LEU A 77 -3.71 -11.86 31.03
CA LEU A 77 -3.14 -11.64 29.71
C LEU A 77 -1.71 -12.19 29.58
N GLN A 78 -1.13 -12.80 30.62
CA GLN A 78 0.16 -13.48 30.51
C GLN A 78 0.04 -14.65 29.55
N THR A 79 0.29 -14.28 28.30
CA THR A 79 0.63 -15.03 27.13
C THR A 79 0.96 -16.48 27.45
N ARG A 80 0.05 -17.37 27.03
CA ARG A 80 0.34 -18.76 26.71
C ARG A 80 1.79 -18.84 26.22
N LYS A 81 2.70 -19.39 27.04
CA LYS A 81 4.10 -19.60 26.64
C LYS A 81 4.06 -20.19 25.24
N PRO A 82 4.66 -19.54 24.22
CA PRO A 82 4.55 -20.05 22.86
C PRO A 82 5.16 -21.44 22.89
N ARG A 83 4.31 -22.47 22.77
CA ARG A 83 4.73 -23.82 22.42
C ARG A 83 5.66 -23.62 21.22
N ALA A 84 6.85 -24.22 21.26
CA ALA A 84 7.88 -24.04 20.25
C ALA A 84 7.35 -24.48 18.87
N ASN A 85 6.59 -23.60 18.22
CA ASN A 85 6.08 -23.78 16.89
C ASN A 85 7.21 -23.33 15.97
N PHE A 86 7.61 -24.21 15.05
CA PHE A 86 8.56 -23.89 14.00
C PHE A 86 8.05 -22.78 13.05
N TRP A 87 6.73 -22.63 12.92
CA TRP A 87 6.07 -21.68 12.03
C TRP A 87 6.36 -20.18 12.29
N PRO A 88 6.29 -19.64 13.53
CA PRO A 88 6.68 -18.25 13.78
C PRO A 88 8.18 -17.96 13.60
N ARG A 89 9.06 -18.98 13.68
CA ARG A 89 10.49 -18.79 13.36
C ARG A 89 10.70 -18.57 11.85
N LEU A 90 9.94 -19.28 11.01
CA LEU A 90 9.92 -19.01 9.56
C LEU A 90 9.54 -17.55 9.28
N GLY A 91 8.50 -17.01 9.92
CA GLY A 91 8.08 -15.62 9.69
C GLY A 91 9.17 -14.58 9.98
N THR A 92 10.02 -14.78 10.99
CA THR A 92 11.09 -13.80 11.28
C THR A 92 12.26 -13.83 10.31
N SER A 93 12.52 -14.96 9.64
CA SER A 93 13.63 -15.12 8.69
C SER A 93 13.20 -15.10 7.23
N ALA A 94 11.91 -15.29 6.95
CA ALA A 94 11.38 -15.38 5.59
C ALA A 94 11.70 -14.16 4.71
N PRO A 95 11.60 -12.90 5.18
CA PRO A 95 11.96 -11.74 4.36
C PRO A 95 13.43 -11.75 3.93
N LEU A 96 14.31 -12.26 4.81
CA LEU A 96 15.74 -12.36 4.52
C LEU A 96 16.02 -13.46 3.50
N VAL A 97 15.37 -14.62 3.63
CA VAL A 97 15.47 -15.71 2.66
C VAL A 97 14.96 -15.28 1.28
N PHE A 98 13.79 -14.66 1.23
CA PHE A 98 13.22 -14.16 -0.03
C PHE A 98 14.09 -13.08 -0.67
N SER A 99 14.64 -12.15 0.11
CA SER A 99 15.55 -11.13 -0.41
C SER A 99 16.85 -11.74 -0.97
N LEU A 100 17.41 -12.74 -0.31
CA LEU A 100 18.60 -13.43 -0.80
C LEU A 100 18.30 -14.24 -2.07
N LEU A 101 17.19 -14.97 -2.12
CA LEU A 101 16.76 -15.69 -3.32
C LEU A 101 16.54 -14.74 -4.50
N GLY A 102 15.87 -13.61 -4.27
CA GLY A 102 15.69 -12.56 -5.28
C GLY A 102 17.04 -12.03 -5.80
N LEU A 103 18.00 -11.78 -4.91
CA LEU A 103 19.32 -11.30 -5.29
C LEU A 103 20.09 -12.34 -6.12
N ILE A 104 20.08 -13.62 -5.70
CA ILE A 104 20.71 -14.71 -6.44
C ILE A 104 20.12 -14.82 -7.85
N LEU A 105 18.79 -14.79 -7.97
CA LEU A 105 18.12 -14.85 -9.27
C LEU A 105 18.45 -13.63 -10.14
N THR A 106 18.59 -12.45 -9.54
CA THR A 106 19.01 -11.24 -10.26
C THR A 106 20.43 -11.41 -10.82
N VAL A 107 21.37 -11.91 -10.01
CA VAL A 107 22.75 -12.19 -10.44
C VAL A 107 22.78 -13.25 -11.55
N LEU A 108 21.97 -14.31 -11.44
CA LEU A 108 21.84 -15.33 -12.50
C LEU A 108 21.27 -14.73 -13.79
N GLY A 109 20.30 -13.83 -13.70
CA GLY A 109 19.77 -13.10 -14.85
C GLY A 109 20.83 -12.25 -15.55
N PHE A 110 21.64 -11.51 -14.79
CA PHE A 110 22.80 -10.79 -15.32
C PHE A 110 23.83 -11.72 -15.96
N TRP A 111 24.16 -12.82 -15.27
CA TRP A 111 25.11 -13.81 -15.78
C TRP A 111 24.64 -14.39 -17.10
N GLN A 112 23.36 -14.76 -17.21
CA GLN A 112 22.77 -15.27 -18.44
C GLN A 112 22.91 -14.24 -19.58
N MET A 113 22.68 -12.96 -19.30
CA MET A 113 22.87 -11.90 -20.29
C MET A 113 24.33 -11.73 -20.73
N TYR A 114 25.28 -11.77 -19.79
CA TYR A 114 26.71 -11.69 -20.13
C TYR A 114 27.20 -12.92 -20.90
N ALA A 115 26.73 -14.11 -20.53
CA ALA A 115 27.12 -15.38 -21.15
C ALA A 115 26.58 -15.52 -22.58
N VAL A 116 25.37 -15.02 -22.85
CA VAL A 116 24.81 -14.93 -24.21
C VAL A 116 25.41 -13.71 -24.91
N LYS A 117 26.68 -13.82 -25.34
CA LYS A 117 27.50 -12.81 -26.04
C LYS A 117 26.67 -11.64 -26.63
N ALA A 118 26.69 -10.53 -25.90
CA ALA A 118 25.87 -9.33 -26.08
C ALA A 118 26.16 -8.48 -27.36
N VAL A 119 26.46 -9.07 -28.52
CA VAL A 119 26.90 -8.27 -29.69
C VAL A 119 26.16 -8.52 -31.02
N VAL A 120 25.35 -9.57 -31.22
CA VAL A 120 24.87 -9.86 -32.62
C VAL A 120 23.38 -10.23 -32.82
N ALA A 121 22.57 -10.49 -31.80
CA ALA A 121 21.19 -10.96 -32.03
C ALA A 121 20.12 -9.85 -31.83
N PRO A 122 19.21 -9.61 -32.81
CA PRO A 122 18.25 -8.50 -32.80
C PRO A 122 17.06 -8.65 -31.83
N ALA A 123 16.98 -9.73 -31.05
CA ALA A 123 15.97 -9.89 -30.00
C ALA A 123 16.54 -10.74 -28.86
N HIS A 124 16.92 -10.08 -27.76
CA HIS A 124 17.37 -10.79 -26.57
C HIS A 124 16.13 -11.32 -25.83
N LYS A 125 15.98 -12.65 -25.74
CA LYS A 125 14.97 -13.24 -24.86
C LYS A 125 15.45 -13.06 -23.43
N ILE A 126 14.82 -12.14 -22.70
CA ILE A 126 15.05 -11.98 -21.26
C ILE A 126 14.73 -13.34 -20.61
N GLY A 127 15.65 -13.84 -19.80
CA GLY A 127 15.44 -15.07 -19.05
C GLY A 127 14.34 -14.90 -18.00
N VAL A 128 13.84 -16.00 -17.44
CA VAL A 128 12.79 -15.97 -16.40
C VAL A 128 13.34 -15.51 -15.04
N TYR A 129 14.67 -15.41 -14.88
CA TYR A 129 15.28 -15.11 -13.59
C TYR A 129 14.97 -13.70 -13.06
N PRO A 130 15.04 -12.60 -13.85
CA PRO A 130 14.71 -11.27 -13.34
C PRO A 130 13.25 -11.12 -12.93
N THR A 131 12.32 -11.77 -13.64
CA THR A 131 10.89 -11.74 -13.28
C THR A 131 10.63 -12.51 -12.00
N LEU A 132 11.24 -13.70 -11.83
CA LEU A 132 11.19 -14.45 -10.57
C LEU A 132 11.85 -13.67 -9.42
N ALA A 133 12.94 -12.96 -9.68
CA ALA A 133 13.59 -12.11 -8.67
C ALA A 133 12.64 -11.02 -8.14
N CYS A 134 11.92 -10.32 -9.02
CA CYS A 134 10.89 -9.37 -8.62
C CYS A 134 9.83 -10.01 -7.72
N PHE A 135 9.39 -11.23 -8.01
CA PHE A 135 8.39 -11.92 -7.19
C PHE A 135 8.91 -12.16 -5.76
N PHE A 136 10.14 -12.66 -5.62
CA PHE A 136 10.76 -12.87 -4.31
C PHE A 136 11.02 -11.56 -3.55
N PHE A 137 11.48 -10.51 -4.23
CA PHE A 137 11.62 -9.20 -3.61
C PHE A 137 10.27 -8.61 -3.15
N MET A 138 9.21 -8.83 -3.93
CA MET A 138 7.87 -8.38 -3.56
C MET A 138 7.36 -9.12 -2.31
N LEU A 139 7.54 -10.44 -2.23
CA LEU A 139 7.20 -11.21 -1.03
C LEU A 139 7.97 -10.71 0.20
N ALA A 140 9.28 -10.47 0.08
CA ALA A 140 10.08 -9.92 1.16
C ALA A 140 9.59 -8.54 1.63
N SER A 141 9.22 -7.67 0.69
CA SER A 141 8.73 -6.32 0.95
C SER A 141 7.36 -6.32 1.64
N VAL A 142 6.40 -7.11 1.13
CA VAL A 142 5.06 -7.24 1.72
C VAL A 142 5.12 -7.83 3.12
N GLU A 143 5.94 -8.85 3.33
CA GLU A 143 6.08 -9.45 4.65
C GLU A 143 6.70 -8.47 5.67
N GLN A 144 7.67 -7.64 5.26
CA GLN A 144 8.16 -6.58 6.15
C GLN A 144 7.16 -5.44 6.38
N PHE A 145 6.32 -5.12 5.39
CA PHE A 145 5.23 -4.18 5.58
C PHE A 145 4.30 -4.64 6.71
N ASP A 146 3.84 -5.89 6.66
CA ASP A 146 2.96 -6.46 7.68
C ASP A 146 3.64 -6.53 9.06
N GLN A 147 4.92 -6.95 9.10
CA GLN A 147 5.67 -7.02 10.36
C GLN A 147 5.87 -5.66 11.01
N SER A 148 6.05 -4.60 10.21
CA SER A 148 6.22 -3.23 10.72
C SER A 148 4.98 -2.67 11.42
N LEU A 149 3.80 -3.25 11.17
CA LEU A 149 2.55 -2.88 11.85
C LEU A 149 2.37 -3.57 13.20
N VAL A 150 3.01 -4.72 13.43
CA VAL A 150 2.73 -5.62 14.57
C VAL A 150 3.89 -5.72 15.56
N VAL A 151 5.14 -5.73 15.09
CA VAL A 151 6.31 -6.07 15.90
C VAL A 151 7.32 -4.93 15.90
N ARG A 152 7.97 -4.66 17.04
CA ARG A 152 9.10 -3.72 17.08
C ARG A 152 10.22 -4.18 16.13
N PRO A 153 10.70 -3.32 15.23
CA PRO A 153 11.65 -3.73 14.20
C PRO A 153 12.98 -4.16 14.82
N ARG A 154 13.46 -5.35 14.43
CA ARG A 154 14.83 -5.80 14.74
C ARG A 154 15.80 -5.10 13.80
N PHE A 155 16.32 -3.96 14.23
CA PHE A 155 17.15 -3.04 13.43
C PHE A 155 18.10 -3.75 12.45
N ARG A 156 18.88 -4.73 12.92
CA ARG A 156 19.85 -5.46 12.07
C ARG A 156 19.20 -6.22 10.91
N ILE A 157 18.13 -6.97 11.16
CA ILE A 157 17.44 -7.75 10.13
C ILE A 157 16.77 -6.82 9.14
N THR A 158 16.08 -5.80 9.66
CA THR A 158 15.43 -4.76 8.88
C THR A 158 16.42 -4.04 7.96
N ALA A 159 17.64 -3.77 8.45
CA ALA A 159 18.70 -3.11 7.68
C ALA A 159 19.23 -3.99 6.55
N ILE A 160 19.48 -5.26 6.84
CA ILE A 160 19.93 -6.23 5.84
C ILE A 160 18.87 -6.39 4.75
N VAL A 161 17.60 -6.58 5.11
CA VAL A 161 16.51 -6.75 4.14
C VAL A 161 16.35 -5.49 3.29
N ALA A 162 16.32 -4.30 3.89
CA ALA A 162 16.24 -3.04 3.14
C ALA A 162 17.43 -2.87 2.18
N GLY A 163 18.65 -3.18 2.63
CA GLY A 163 19.85 -3.13 1.80
C GLY A 163 19.80 -4.12 0.63
N LEU A 164 19.36 -5.35 0.87
CA LEU A 164 19.19 -6.36 -0.18
C LEU A 164 18.11 -5.95 -1.21
N LEU A 165 16.98 -5.42 -0.75
CA LEU A 165 15.91 -4.93 -1.63
C LEU A 165 16.34 -3.71 -2.45
N TRP A 166 17.07 -2.78 -1.85
CA TRP A 166 17.60 -1.63 -2.56
C TRP A 166 18.64 -2.05 -3.61
N LEU A 167 19.59 -2.92 -3.24
CA LEU A 167 20.60 -3.44 -4.15
C LEU A 167 19.95 -4.25 -5.28
N GLY A 168 19.02 -5.14 -4.94
CA GLY A 168 18.29 -5.98 -5.89
C GLY A 168 17.47 -5.15 -6.89
N SER A 169 16.70 -4.19 -6.40
CA SER A 169 15.92 -3.29 -7.26
C SER A 169 16.83 -2.39 -8.11
N ALA A 170 18.02 -1.99 -7.62
CA ALA A 170 19.00 -1.29 -8.44
C ALA A 170 19.46 -2.16 -9.62
N PHE A 171 19.85 -3.40 -9.37
CA PHE A 171 20.26 -4.32 -10.43
C PHE A 171 19.12 -4.61 -11.43
N ILE A 172 17.91 -4.87 -10.95
CA ILE A 172 16.76 -5.08 -11.84
C ILE A 172 16.47 -3.84 -12.68
N GLY A 173 16.60 -2.64 -12.12
CA GLY A 173 16.41 -1.40 -12.88
C GLY A 173 17.43 -1.24 -14.02
N LEU A 174 18.67 -1.71 -13.86
CA LEU A 174 19.64 -1.76 -14.98
C LEU A 174 19.20 -2.72 -16.08
N LEU A 175 18.65 -3.90 -15.72
CA LEU A 175 18.10 -4.84 -16.70
C LEU A 175 16.91 -4.20 -17.45
N ASN A 176 16.06 -3.45 -16.75
CA ASN A 176 14.95 -2.75 -17.37
C ASN A 176 15.37 -1.75 -18.45
N LEU A 177 16.54 -1.11 -18.34
CA LEU A 177 17.05 -0.24 -19.40
C LEU A 177 17.33 -1.01 -20.69
N ILE A 178 17.81 -2.25 -20.58
CA ILE A 178 18.01 -3.14 -21.73
C ILE A 178 16.66 -3.54 -22.33
N VAL A 179 15.67 -3.83 -21.48
CA VAL A 179 14.31 -4.14 -21.93
C VAL A 179 13.68 -2.95 -22.65
N ILE A 180 13.81 -1.75 -22.10
CA ILE A 180 13.30 -0.51 -22.71
C ILE A 180 13.94 -0.28 -24.08
N ARG A 181 15.25 -0.52 -24.22
CA ARG A 181 15.93 -0.46 -25.52
C ARG A 181 15.27 -1.39 -26.53
N ASP A 182 15.09 -2.66 -26.16
CA ASP A 182 14.57 -3.69 -27.06
C ASP A 182 13.08 -3.42 -27.41
N LEU A 183 12.29 -2.93 -26.45
CA LEU A 183 10.92 -2.47 -26.67
C LEU A 183 10.85 -1.28 -27.63
N ALA A 184 11.76 -0.31 -27.50
CA ALA A 184 11.81 0.84 -28.42
C ALA A 184 12.16 0.42 -29.86
N ILE A 185 13.09 -0.55 -30.01
CA ILE A 185 13.39 -1.14 -31.33
C ILE A 185 12.16 -1.86 -31.88
N MET A 186 11.51 -2.69 -31.06
CA MET A 186 10.32 -3.44 -31.46
C MET A 186 9.18 -2.52 -31.88
N ALA A 187 8.91 -1.46 -31.13
CA ALA A 187 7.90 -0.46 -31.45
C ALA A 187 8.21 0.28 -32.76
N ALA A 188 9.47 0.69 -32.98
CA ALA A 188 9.87 1.35 -34.22
C ALA A 188 9.74 0.43 -35.44
N VAL A 189 10.16 -0.83 -35.32
CA VAL A 189 10.03 -1.83 -36.39
C VAL A 189 8.55 -2.11 -36.68
N ALA A 190 7.69 -2.18 -35.66
CA ALA A 190 6.24 -2.31 -35.84
C ALA A 190 5.62 -1.12 -36.59
N MET A 191 6.22 0.07 -36.50
CA MET A 191 5.84 1.25 -37.28
C MET A 191 6.46 1.29 -38.70
N GLY A 192 7.09 0.20 -39.15
CA GLY A 192 7.68 0.07 -40.48
C GLY A 192 9.10 0.62 -40.61
N TRP A 193 9.76 0.97 -39.49
CA TRP A 193 11.14 1.44 -39.52
C TRP A 193 12.11 0.26 -39.71
N GLY A 194 13.20 0.47 -40.45
CA GLY A 194 14.30 -0.49 -40.47
C GLY A 194 15.08 -0.49 -39.14
N VAL A 195 15.66 -1.64 -38.75
CA VAL A 195 16.41 -1.81 -37.48
C VAL A 195 17.50 -0.74 -37.29
N LYS A 196 18.20 -0.36 -38.37
CA LYS A 196 19.22 0.71 -38.33
C LYS A 196 18.62 2.08 -38.00
N GLY A 197 17.43 2.38 -38.52
CA GLY A 197 16.70 3.62 -38.22
C GLY A 197 16.06 3.63 -36.83
N ALA A 198 15.75 2.45 -36.27
CA ALA A 198 15.22 2.29 -34.93
C ALA A 198 16.27 2.49 -33.82
N THR A 199 17.56 2.30 -34.13
CA THR A 199 18.65 2.33 -33.14
C THR A 199 18.80 3.68 -32.43
N PRO A 200 18.79 4.84 -33.11
CA PRO A 200 18.85 6.14 -32.43
C PRO A 200 17.69 6.38 -31.48
N LEU A 201 16.47 5.99 -31.85
CA LEU A 201 15.29 6.09 -30.98
C LEU A 201 15.46 5.28 -29.70
N ALA A 202 15.94 4.04 -29.84
CA ALA A 202 16.21 3.16 -28.70
C ALA A 202 17.29 3.74 -27.77
N MET A 203 18.32 4.37 -28.32
CA MET A 203 19.34 5.05 -27.50
C MET A 203 18.76 6.24 -26.74
N ILE A 204 17.90 7.06 -27.37
CA ILE A 204 17.20 8.16 -26.69
C ILE A 204 16.34 7.61 -25.54
N ALA A 205 15.58 6.53 -25.78
CA ALA A 205 14.78 5.89 -24.74
C ALA A 205 15.64 5.39 -23.56
N VAL A 206 16.80 4.81 -23.83
CA VAL A 206 17.75 4.39 -22.79
C VAL A 206 18.31 5.58 -22.01
N TYR A 207 18.68 6.68 -22.68
CA TYR A 207 19.18 7.87 -21.98
C TYR A 207 18.13 8.48 -21.04
N LEU A 208 16.90 8.65 -21.53
CA LEU A 208 15.80 9.14 -20.70
C LEU A 208 15.49 8.17 -19.55
N GLY A 209 15.47 6.87 -19.84
CA GLY A 209 15.30 5.82 -18.84
C GLY A 209 16.41 5.84 -17.78
N ALA A 210 17.66 6.07 -18.18
CA ALA A 210 18.81 6.12 -17.28
C ALA A 210 18.74 7.33 -16.34
N ILE A 211 18.34 8.52 -16.84
CA ILE A 211 18.14 9.71 -16.01
C ILE A 211 17.04 9.44 -14.96
N PHE A 212 15.91 8.89 -15.39
CA PHE A 212 14.81 8.52 -14.50
C PHE A 212 15.26 7.47 -13.46
N TYR A 213 15.97 6.44 -13.90
CA TYR A 213 16.51 5.37 -13.06
C TYR A 213 17.47 5.92 -11.99
N ILE A 214 18.41 6.79 -12.35
CA ILE A 214 19.33 7.41 -11.39
C ILE A 214 18.55 8.19 -10.33
N GLY A 215 17.57 8.99 -10.75
CA GLY A 215 16.68 9.71 -9.84
C GLY A 215 15.92 8.78 -8.89
N LEU A 216 15.41 7.67 -9.41
CA LEU A 216 14.71 6.65 -8.62
C LEU A 216 15.64 5.97 -7.60
N ILE A 217 16.88 5.66 -7.96
CA ILE A 217 17.84 5.01 -7.05
C ILE A 217 18.31 5.94 -5.94
N ILE A 218 18.68 7.18 -6.29
CA ILE A 218 19.14 8.17 -5.32
C ILE A 218 17.97 8.59 -4.41
N GLY A 219 16.86 9.03 -5.00
CA GLY A 219 15.68 9.47 -4.26
C GLY A 219 15.04 8.35 -3.44
N GLY A 220 14.97 7.13 -4.00
CA GLY A 220 14.51 5.95 -3.28
C GLY A 220 15.44 5.62 -2.10
N GLY A 221 16.76 5.60 -2.32
CA GLY A 221 17.74 5.37 -1.26
C GLY A 221 17.62 6.37 -0.10
N GLU A 222 17.56 7.66 -0.41
CA GLU A 222 17.36 8.73 0.58
C GLU A 222 16.04 8.59 1.33
N TYR A 223 14.94 8.29 0.61
CA TYR A 223 13.64 8.08 1.21
C TYR A 223 13.63 6.87 2.15
N HIS A 224 14.22 5.74 1.75
CA HIS A 224 14.30 4.53 2.58
C HIS A 224 15.18 4.73 3.81
N TYR A 225 16.23 5.55 3.69
CA TYR A 225 17.07 5.94 4.82
C TYR A 225 16.30 6.79 5.84
N ARG A 226 15.53 7.78 5.37
CA ARG A 226 14.72 8.66 6.24
C ARG A 226 13.53 7.95 6.89
N ASN A 227 12.90 7.03 6.16
CA ASN A 227 11.71 6.30 6.61
C ASN A 227 12.06 4.86 7.02
N PHE A 228 13.26 4.65 7.53
CA PHE A 228 13.79 3.32 7.80
C PHE A 228 12.90 2.50 8.73
N GLY A 229 12.52 1.28 8.31
CA GLY A 229 11.67 0.37 9.08
C GLY A 229 10.18 0.75 9.13
N GLN A 230 9.77 1.85 8.49
CA GLN A 230 8.38 2.30 8.50
C GLN A 230 7.54 1.66 7.38
N PRO A 231 6.21 1.50 7.56
CA PRO A 231 5.32 0.95 6.53
C PRO A 231 5.41 1.70 5.19
N GLY A 232 5.58 3.03 5.22
CA GLY A 232 5.73 3.85 4.02
C GLY A 232 6.96 3.50 3.18
N SER A 233 8.04 3.04 3.80
CA SER A 233 9.26 2.60 3.13
C SER A 233 9.05 1.28 2.38
N TRP A 234 8.43 0.29 3.04
CA TRP A 234 8.12 -1.02 2.44
C TRP A 234 7.09 -0.90 1.32
N LYS A 235 6.08 -0.03 1.48
CA LYS A 235 5.13 0.27 0.41
C LYS A 235 5.83 0.80 -0.84
N LEU A 236 6.80 1.72 -0.68
CA LEU A 236 7.53 2.27 -1.82
C LEU A 236 8.40 1.21 -2.51
N PHE A 237 9.05 0.31 -1.75
CA PHE A 237 9.74 -0.85 -2.33
C PHE A 237 8.80 -1.69 -3.19
N SER A 238 7.62 -2.04 -2.65
CA SER A 238 6.63 -2.84 -3.39
C SER A 238 6.18 -2.15 -4.68
N ILE A 239 5.87 -0.86 -4.64
CA ILE A 239 5.48 -0.09 -5.84
C ILE A 239 6.60 -0.10 -6.88
N THR A 240 7.83 0.13 -6.45
CA THR A 240 9.01 0.13 -7.33
C THR A 240 9.18 -1.23 -8.00
N ILE A 241 9.10 -2.32 -7.22
CA ILE A 241 9.23 -3.69 -7.71
C ILE A 241 8.10 -4.06 -8.67
N VAL A 242 6.86 -3.63 -8.40
CA VAL A 242 5.71 -3.80 -9.34
C VAL A 242 6.01 -3.11 -10.67
N GLY A 243 6.47 -1.85 -10.63
CA GLY A 243 6.83 -1.11 -11.85
C GLY A 243 7.96 -1.79 -12.62
N GLN A 244 8.95 -2.33 -11.91
CA GLN A 244 10.04 -3.06 -12.51
C GLN A 244 9.57 -4.38 -13.15
N LEU A 245 8.74 -5.15 -12.45
CA LEU A 245 8.13 -6.37 -12.95
C LEU A 245 7.28 -6.11 -14.20
N PHE A 246 6.51 -5.02 -14.22
CA PHE A 246 5.69 -4.64 -15.37
C PHE A 246 6.55 -4.43 -16.62
N ILE A 247 7.67 -3.70 -16.51
CA ILE A 247 8.60 -3.51 -17.63
C ILE A 247 9.17 -4.85 -18.12
N LEU A 248 9.56 -5.75 -17.20
CA LEU A 248 10.09 -7.07 -17.55
C LEU A 248 9.06 -7.98 -18.24
N ILE A 249 7.78 -7.86 -17.90
CA ILE A 249 6.71 -8.68 -18.48
C ILE A 249 6.26 -8.17 -19.84
N LEU A 250 6.33 -6.85 -20.07
CA LEU A 250 5.80 -6.20 -21.27
C LEU A 250 6.22 -6.87 -22.60
N PRO A 251 7.49 -7.26 -22.82
CA PRO A 251 7.89 -7.94 -24.05
C PRO A 251 7.13 -9.24 -24.31
N TYR A 252 6.78 -10.00 -23.27
CA TYR A 252 6.03 -11.26 -23.41
C TYR A 252 4.58 -11.06 -23.81
N LEU A 253 4.03 -9.85 -23.64
CA LEU A 253 2.66 -9.51 -24.00
C LEU A 253 2.54 -8.93 -25.41
N ILE A 254 3.64 -8.39 -25.94
CA ILE A 254 3.68 -7.70 -27.24
C ILE A 254 4.22 -8.62 -28.35
N LEU A 255 4.94 -9.69 -27.98
CA LEU A 255 5.37 -10.78 -28.88
C LEU A 255 4.24 -11.77 -29.17
#